data_AF-A0A7J7T038-F1
#
_entry.id   AF-A0A7J7T038-F1
#
_cell.length_a   1.000
_cell.length_b   1.000
_cell.length_c   1.000
_cell.angle_alpha   90.00
_cell.angle_beta   90.00
_cell.angle_gamma   90.00
#
_symmetry.space_group_name_H-M   'P 1'
#
loop_
_entity.id
_entity.type
_entity.pdbx_description
1 polymer ?
#
loop_
_entity_poly.entity_id
_entity_poly.type
_entity_poly.pdbx_seq_one_letter_code
_entity_poly.pdbx_strand_id
1 'polypeptide(L)'
;MKFAEHLSAHITPEWRKQYIQYEAFKDMLYSAQDQAPSVEVTDEDTVKRYFAKFEEKFFQTCEKELAKINTFYSEKLAEAQRRFATLQNELQSSLDAQKESTGVTTLRQRRKPVFHLSHEERVQHRNIKDLKLAFSEFYLSLILLQNYQNLNFTGFRKILKKHDKILETSRGADWRVAHVEVAPFYTCKKINQLISETEAVVTNELEDGDRQKAMKRLRVPPLGAAQVSICFQLFGGLILPI
;
A
#
# COMPACT_ATOMS: atom_id res chain seq x y z
N MET A 1 8.06 -21.83 0.53
CA MET A 1 8.40 -20.92 -0.59
C MET A 1 9.65 -20.10 -0.26
N LYS A 2 10.53 -19.87 -1.23
CA LYS A 2 11.66 -18.96 -1.10
C LYS A 2 11.11 -17.52 -1.05
N PHE A 3 11.46 -16.75 -0.02
CA PHE A 3 10.86 -15.43 0.20
C PHE A 3 11.14 -14.43 -0.94
N ALA A 4 12.28 -14.54 -1.63
CA ALA A 4 12.60 -13.67 -2.77
C ALA A 4 11.57 -13.80 -3.91
N GLU A 5 11.15 -15.03 -4.23
CA GLU A 5 10.11 -15.32 -5.22
C GLU A 5 8.76 -14.76 -4.75
N HIS A 6 8.42 -14.97 -3.47
CA HIS A 6 7.19 -14.44 -2.88
C HIS A 6 7.15 -12.91 -2.92
N LEU A 7 8.25 -12.25 -2.56
CA LEU A 7 8.37 -10.79 -2.61
C LEU A 7 8.19 -10.31 -4.05
N SER A 8 8.91 -10.89 -5.01
CA SER A 8 8.82 -10.49 -6.41
C SER A 8 7.41 -10.67 -7.00
N ALA A 9 6.68 -11.72 -6.60
CA ALA A 9 5.35 -12.00 -7.11
C ALA A 9 4.25 -11.08 -6.54
N HIS A 10 4.46 -10.51 -5.35
CA HIS A 10 3.46 -9.70 -4.63
C HIS A 10 3.82 -8.21 -4.57
N ILE A 11 4.86 -7.79 -5.29
CA ILE A 11 5.22 -6.38 -5.44
C ILE A 11 4.21 -5.70 -6.36
N THR A 12 3.71 -4.54 -5.93
CA THR A 12 3.00 -3.59 -6.79
C THR A 12 3.97 -3.07 -7.86
N PRO A 13 3.76 -3.35 -9.17
CA PRO A 13 4.73 -3.05 -10.22
C PRO A 13 5.19 -1.59 -10.23
N GLU A 14 4.27 -0.66 -9.99
CA GLU A 14 4.50 0.79 -9.97
C GLU A 14 5.45 1.21 -8.84
N TRP A 15 5.52 0.42 -7.77
CA TRP A 15 6.28 0.72 -6.55
C TRP A 15 7.54 -0.13 -6.42
N ARG A 16 7.88 -0.95 -7.43
CA ARG A 16 8.98 -1.94 -7.37
C ARG A 16 10.28 -1.39 -6.78
N LYS A 17 10.72 -0.20 -7.22
CA LYS A 17 11.96 0.44 -6.76
C LYS A 17 11.96 0.86 -5.28
N GLN A 18 10.76 0.98 -4.70
CA GLN A 18 10.56 1.43 -3.32
C GLN A 18 10.55 0.27 -2.32
N TYR A 19 10.47 -0.97 -2.77
CA TYR A 19 10.62 -2.13 -1.88
C TYR A 19 12.08 -2.32 -1.48
N ILE A 20 12.27 -3.03 -0.37
CA ILE A 20 13.59 -3.48 0.08
C ILE A 20 14.30 -4.27 -1.03
N GLN A 21 15.54 -3.92 -1.33
CA GLN A 21 16.39 -4.63 -2.29
C GLN A 21 16.89 -5.97 -1.72
N TYR A 22 15.95 -6.89 -1.48
CA TYR A 22 16.22 -8.16 -0.78
C TYR A 22 17.26 -9.03 -1.50
N GLU A 23 17.24 -9.07 -2.82
CA GLU A 23 18.21 -9.84 -3.60
C GLU A 23 19.62 -9.21 -3.54
N ALA A 24 19.71 -7.88 -3.65
CA ALA A 24 21.00 -7.18 -3.52
C ALA A 24 21.64 -7.39 -2.13
N PHE A 25 20.85 -7.42 -1.05
CA PHE A 25 21.37 -7.77 0.27
C PHE A 25 21.82 -9.23 0.36
N LYS A 26 21.12 -10.16 -0.30
CA LYS A 26 21.58 -11.55 -0.36
C LYS A 26 22.91 -11.64 -1.06
N ASP A 27 23.05 -11.01 -2.22
CA ASP A 27 24.29 -10.99 -2.99
C ASP A 27 25.43 -10.37 -2.17
N MET A 28 25.15 -9.28 -1.46
CA MET A 28 26.09 -8.65 -0.54
C MET A 28 26.58 -9.61 0.56
N LEU A 29 25.68 -10.40 1.17
CA LEU A 29 26.04 -11.40 2.18
C LEU A 29 26.84 -12.57 1.58
N TYR A 30 26.48 -13.03 0.38
CA TYR A 30 27.22 -14.09 -0.32
C TYR A 30 28.62 -13.64 -0.72
N SER A 31 28.76 -12.43 -1.27
CA SER A 31 30.08 -11.85 -1.59
C SER A 31 30.96 -11.69 -0.35
N ALA A 32 30.37 -11.36 0.80
CA ALA A 32 31.11 -11.26 2.06
C ALA A 32 31.67 -12.61 2.53
N GLN A 33 30.92 -13.70 2.31
CA GLN A 33 31.37 -15.04 2.64
C GLN A 33 32.43 -15.55 1.66
N ASP A 34 32.26 -15.28 0.36
CA ASP A 34 33.19 -15.69 -0.70
C ASP A 34 34.54 -14.96 -0.63
N GLN A 35 34.51 -13.67 -0.27
CA GLN A 35 35.70 -12.83 -0.16
C GLN A 35 36.31 -12.83 1.25
N ALA A 36 35.78 -13.64 2.18
CA ALA A 36 36.28 -13.69 3.54
C ALA A 36 37.72 -14.25 3.56
N PRO A 37 38.68 -13.53 4.15
CA PRO A 37 40.04 -14.06 4.30
C PRO A 37 40.04 -15.29 5.20
N SER A 38 40.75 -16.35 4.80
CA SER A 38 40.88 -17.55 5.60
C SER A 38 41.78 -17.29 6.82
N VAL A 39 41.31 -17.73 7.99
CA VAL A 39 42.09 -17.68 9.24
C VAL A 39 43.36 -18.53 9.19
N GLU A 40 43.44 -19.51 8.26
CA GLU A 40 44.63 -20.32 8.06
C GLU A 40 45.72 -19.58 7.26
N VAL A 41 45.35 -18.51 6.55
CA VAL A 41 46.21 -17.77 5.60
C VAL A 41 46.55 -16.37 6.11
N THR A 42 45.78 -15.83 7.06
CA THR A 42 45.89 -14.44 7.54
C THR A 42 45.72 -14.38 9.06
N ASP A 43 46.22 -13.31 9.69
CA ASP A 43 46.08 -13.12 11.14
C ASP A 43 44.63 -12.81 11.55
N GLU A 44 44.27 -13.16 12.78
CA GLU A 44 42.90 -13.01 13.30
C GLU A 44 42.39 -11.55 13.27
N ASP A 45 43.28 -10.57 13.42
CA ASP A 45 42.94 -9.15 13.42
C ASP A 45 42.53 -8.66 12.03
N THR A 46 43.16 -9.17 10.96
CA THR A 46 42.73 -8.87 9.59
C THR A 46 41.33 -9.42 9.29
N VAL A 47 41.01 -10.62 9.75
CA VAL A 47 39.67 -11.23 9.61
C VAL A 47 38.62 -10.40 10.37
N LYS A 48 38.92 -10.01 11.61
CA LYS A 48 38.04 -9.14 12.41
C LYS A 48 37.80 -7.80 11.72
N ARG A 49 38.86 -7.17 11.20
CA ARG A 49 38.76 -5.89 10.48
C ARG A 49 37.96 -6.00 9.19
N TYR A 50 38.08 -7.12 8.47
CA TYR A 50 37.28 -7.41 7.29
C TYR A 50 35.78 -7.42 7.62
N PHE A 51 35.37 -8.22 8.61
CA PHE A 51 33.96 -8.32 9.00
C PHE A 51 33.44 -7.02 9.63
N ALA A 52 34.26 -6.28 10.39
CA ALA A 52 33.86 -4.96 10.90
C ALA A 52 33.54 -3.97 9.77
N LYS A 53 34.38 -3.94 8.72
CA LYS A 53 34.14 -3.10 7.53
C LYS A 53 32.91 -3.55 6.75
N PHE A 54 32.68 -4.86 6.65
CA PHE A 54 31.47 -5.40 6.04
C PHE A 54 30.21 -4.98 6.80
N GLU A 55 30.20 -5.17 8.12
CA GLU A 55 29.09 -4.84 9.02
C GLU A 55 28.72 -3.36 8.92
N GLU A 56 29.70 -2.46 8.93
CA GLU A 56 29.47 -1.03 8.73
C GLU A 56 28.77 -0.75 7.39
N LYS A 57 29.28 -1.33 6.29
CA LYS A 57 28.67 -1.18 4.96
C LYS A 57 27.26 -1.78 4.90
N PHE A 58 27.04 -2.92 5.52
CA PHE A 58 25.76 -3.61 5.55
C PHE A 58 24.70 -2.76 6.26
N PHE A 59 24.98 -2.28 7.47
CA PHE A 59 24.03 -1.47 8.23
C PHE A 59 23.82 -0.08 7.65
N GLN A 60 24.85 0.56 7.06
CA GLN A 60 24.65 1.78 6.28
C GLN A 60 23.70 1.56 5.10
N THR A 61 23.73 0.38 4.47
CA THR A 61 22.80 0.02 3.40
C THR A 61 21.39 -0.24 3.97
N CYS A 62 21.27 -0.88 5.14
CA CYS A 62 19.99 -1.03 5.84
C CYS A 62 19.35 0.31 6.20
N GLU A 63 20.13 1.27 6.70
CA GLU A 63 19.66 2.63 7.01
C GLU A 63 19.14 3.34 5.76
N LYS A 64 19.88 3.28 4.65
CA LYS A 64 19.45 3.87 3.36
C LYS A 64 18.14 3.26 2.86
N GLU A 65 18.02 1.93 2.89
CA GLU A 65 16.82 1.24 2.46
C GLU A 65 15.63 1.52 3.40
N LEU A 66 15.87 1.61 4.71
CA LEU A 66 14.84 1.95 5.69
C LEU A 66 14.35 3.39 5.50
N ALA A 67 15.26 4.33 5.28
CA ALA A 67 14.92 5.73 4.99
C ALA A 67 14.08 5.85 3.71
N LYS A 68 14.45 5.14 2.63
CA LYS A 68 13.68 5.07 1.38
C LYS A 68 12.24 4.60 1.65
N ILE A 69 12.09 3.49 2.37
CA ILE A 69 10.80 2.88 2.68
C ILE A 69 9.95 3.80 3.56
N ASN A 70 10.54 4.43 4.58
CA ASN A 70 9.87 5.38 5.45
C ASN A 70 9.36 6.61 4.68
N THR A 71 10.19 7.18 3.82
CA THR A 71 9.82 8.36 3.01
C THR A 71 8.65 8.03 2.10
N PHE A 72 8.75 6.94 1.33
CA PHE A 72 7.69 6.53 0.41
C PHE A 72 6.37 6.20 1.14
N TYR A 73 6.45 5.47 2.25
CA TYR A 73 5.25 5.13 3.03
C TYR A 73 4.57 6.37 3.60
N SER A 74 5.35 7.30 4.16
CA SER A 74 4.82 8.54 4.76
C SER A 74 4.16 9.43 3.71
N GLU A 75 4.77 9.54 2.53
CA GLU A 75 4.19 10.26 1.39
C GLU A 75 2.84 9.65 0.96
N LYS A 76 2.81 8.32 0.78
CA LYS A 76 1.60 7.60 0.37
C LYS A 76 0.50 7.64 1.43
N LEU A 77 0.86 7.58 2.71
CA LEU A 77 -0.09 7.72 3.80
C LEU A 77 -0.72 9.13 3.82
N ALA A 78 0.10 10.17 3.64
CA ALA A 78 -0.40 11.56 3.58
C ALA A 78 -1.26 11.82 2.34
N GLU A 79 -0.94 11.22 1.20
CA GLU A 79 -1.78 11.22 -0.01
C GLU A 79 -3.12 10.54 0.28
N ALA A 80 -3.10 9.38 0.92
CA ALA A 80 -4.30 8.63 1.27
C ALA A 80 -5.22 9.40 2.22
N GLN A 81 -4.65 10.06 3.25
CA GLN A 81 -5.41 10.90 4.17
C GLN A 81 -6.08 12.09 3.47
N ARG A 82 -5.37 12.76 2.57
CA ARG A 82 -5.92 13.86 1.77
C ARG A 82 -7.05 13.38 0.86
N ARG A 83 -6.82 12.27 0.14
CA ARG A 83 -7.83 11.68 -0.75
C ARG A 83 -9.08 11.25 0.01
N PHE A 84 -8.93 10.69 1.21
CA PHE A 84 -10.07 10.33 2.06
C PHE A 84 -10.92 11.56 2.42
N ALA A 85 -10.29 12.65 2.87
CA ALA A 85 -11.01 13.88 3.22
C ALA A 85 -11.74 14.48 2.00
N THR A 86 -11.11 14.49 0.81
CA THR A 86 -11.77 14.94 -0.42
C THR A 86 -12.99 14.08 -0.76
N LEU A 87 -12.86 12.76 -0.74
CA LEU A 87 -13.97 11.85 -1.04
C LEU A 87 -15.12 11.97 -0.04
N GLN A 88 -14.82 12.20 1.24
CA GLN A 88 -15.84 12.46 2.26
C GLN A 88 -16.60 13.76 1.98
N ASN A 89 -15.91 14.84 1.61
CA ASN A 89 -16.55 16.11 1.27
C ASN A 89 -17.43 16.01 0.01
N GLU A 90 -16.95 15.32 -1.03
CA GLU A 90 -17.72 15.06 -2.25
C GLU A 90 -18.96 14.23 -1.96
N LEU A 91 -18.83 13.17 -1.15
CA LEU A 91 -19.97 12.34 -0.73
C LEU A 91 -21.00 13.15 0.06
N GLN A 92 -20.55 13.95 1.02
CA GLN A 92 -21.44 14.78 1.84
C GLN A 92 -22.21 15.79 0.97
N SER A 93 -21.52 16.44 0.04
CA SER A 93 -22.14 17.39 -0.90
C SER A 93 -23.19 16.72 -1.78
N SER A 94 -22.92 15.50 -2.26
CA SER A 94 -23.88 14.72 -3.04
C SER A 94 -25.10 14.27 -2.21
N LEU A 95 -24.92 13.92 -0.94
CA LEU A 95 -26.01 13.56 -0.02
C LEU A 95 -26.90 14.76 0.31
N ASP A 96 -26.33 15.94 0.51
CA ASP A 96 -27.11 17.14 0.81
C ASP A 96 -27.90 17.63 -0.40
N ALA A 97 -27.34 17.52 -1.61
CA ALA A 97 -28.09 17.79 -2.84
C ALA A 97 -29.30 16.83 -3.04
N GLN A 98 -29.20 15.58 -2.60
CA GLN A 98 -30.33 14.63 -2.62
C GLN A 98 -31.44 15.04 -1.65
N LYS A 99 -31.08 15.53 -0.45
CA LYS A 99 -32.05 15.99 0.57
C LYS A 99 -32.81 17.22 0.10
N GLU A 100 -32.14 18.19 -0.52
CA GLU A 100 -32.78 19.39 -1.06
C GLU A 100 -33.79 19.05 -2.17
N SER A 101 -33.44 18.14 -3.08
CA SER A 101 -34.36 17.65 -4.12
C SER A 101 -35.61 16.97 -3.53
N THR A 102 -35.44 16.22 -2.43
CA THR A 102 -36.53 15.49 -1.77
C THR A 102 -37.43 16.44 -0.94
N GLY A 103 -36.87 17.48 -0.33
CA GLY A 103 -37.61 18.45 0.49
C GLY A 103 -38.61 19.33 -0.27
N VAL A 104 -38.35 19.60 -1.56
CA VAL A 104 -39.20 20.46 -2.41
C VAL A 104 -40.50 19.76 -2.87
N THR A 105 -40.59 18.43 -2.78
CA THR A 105 -41.74 17.67 -3.31
C THR A 105 -42.94 17.53 -2.36
N THR A 106 -42.86 18.03 -1.11
CA THR A 106 -43.94 17.86 -0.12
C THR A 106 -45.15 18.80 -0.29
N LEU A 107 -45.12 19.76 -1.24
CA LEU A 107 -46.20 20.75 -1.43
C LEU A 107 -47.03 20.64 -2.72
N ARG A 108 -46.80 19.64 -3.59
CA ARG A 108 -47.65 19.43 -4.79
C ARG A 108 -47.91 17.96 -5.07
N GLN A 109 -48.95 17.43 -4.42
CA GLN A 109 -49.62 16.22 -4.90
C GLN A 109 -50.24 16.48 -6.29
N ARG A 110 -49.61 15.97 -7.34
CA ARG A 110 -50.29 15.72 -8.62
C ARG A 110 -49.67 14.50 -9.30
N ARG A 111 -50.53 13.52 -9.58
CA ARG A 111 -50.29 12.20 -10.19
C ARG A 111 -49.16 12.22 -11.25
N LYS A 112 -48.11 11.39 -11.08
CA LYS A 112 -47.09 11.15 -12.12
C LYS A 112 -47.37 9.82 -12.85
N PRO A 113 -47.40 9.80 -14.20
CA PRO A 113 -47.35 8.57 -14.98
C PRO A 113 -45.91 8.00 -15.06
N VAL A 114 -45.87 6.73 -15.41
CA VAL A 114 -44.74 5.80 -15.61
C VAL A 114 -43.48 6.43 -16.25
N PHE A 115 -42.38 6.39 -15.47
CA PHE A 115 -40.96 6.30 -15.82
C PHE A 115 -40.33 7.27 -16.84
N HIS A 116 -39.83 8.42 -16.36
CA HIS A 116 -38.54 8.96 -16.78
C HIS A 116 -37.88 9.69 -15.59
N LEU A 117 -36.70 9.25 -15.16
CA LEU A 117 -35.86 10.00 -14.22
C LEU A 117 -35.60 11.40 -14.79
N SER A 118 -35.79 12.43 -13.97
CA SER A 118 -35.49 13.82 -14.31
C SER A 118 -34.01 13.97 -14.67
N HIS A 119 -33.66 14.99 -15.44
CA HIS A 119 -32.27 15.27 -15.79
C HIS A 119 -31.39 15.39 -14.53
N GLU A 120 -31.94 16.02 -13.49
CA GLU A 120 -31.31 16.20 -12.18
C GLU A 120 -31.08 14.87 -11.46
N GLU A 121 -32.10 13.99 -11.40
CA GLU A 121 -31.96 12.64 -10.81
C GLU A 121 -30.94 11.77 -11.58
N ARG A 122 -30.82 11.95 -12.91
CA ARG A 122 -29.81 11.23 -13.73
C ARG A 122 -28.39 11.72 -13.46
N VAL A 123 -28.18 13.02 -13.28
CA VAL A 123 -26.88 13.60 -12.95
C VAL A 123 -26.46 13.17 -11.53
N GLN A 124 -27.38 13.20 -10.57
CA GLN A 124 -27.14 12.72 -9.21
C GLN A 124 -26.81 11.22 -9.15
N HIS A 125 -27.53 10.40 -9.91
CA HIS A 125 -27.28 8.96 -9.98
C HIS A 125 -25.95 8.62 -10.69
N ARG A 126 -25.48 9.46 -11.64
CA ARG A 126 -24.12 9.35 -12.19
C ARG A 126 -23.07 9.70 -11.13
N ASN A 127 -23.27 10.79 -10.39
CA ASN A 127 -22.38 11.23 -9.32
C ASN A 127 -22.17 10.15 -8.23
N ILE A 128 -23.24 9.49 -7.77
CA ILE A 128 -23.13 8.39 -6.80
C ILE A 128 -22.37 7.17 -7.37
N LYS A 129 -22.58 6.82 -8.64
CA LYS A 129 -21.84 5.72 -9.28
C LYS A 129 -20.34 6.02 -9.38
N ASP A 130 -20.01 7.26 -9.71
CA ASP A 130 -18.63 7.73 -9.81
C ASP A 130 -17.96 7.75 -8.42
N LEU A 131 -18.67 8.19 -7.38
CA LEU A 131 -18.23 8.09 -5.98
C LEU A 131 -17.99 6.63 -5.55
N LYS A 132 -18.90 5.70 -5.88
CA LYS A 132 -18.71 4.26 -5.60
C LYS A 132 -17.44 3.72 -6.24
N LEU A 133 -17.13 4.14 -7.46
CA LEU A 133 -15.89 3.77 -8.14
C LEU A 133 -14.68 4.39 -7.42
N ALA A 134 -14.73 5.68 -7.12
CA ALA A 134 -13.64 6.42 -6.47
C ALA A 134 -13.28 5.85 -5.09
N PHE A 135 -14.28 5.49 -4.28
CA PHE A 135 -14.07 4.80 -3.00
C PHE A 135 -13.50 3.39 -3.18
N SER A 136 -13.88 2.67 -4.24
CA SER A 136 -13.34 1.34 -4.52
C SER A 136 -11.85 1.41 -4.92
N GLU A 137 -11.48 2.36 -5.77
CA GLU A 137 -10.08 2.62 -6.14
C GLU A 137 -9.25 3.10 -4.94
N PHE A 138 -9.83 3.99 -4.13
CA PHE A 138 -9.19 4.47 -2.91
C PHE A 138 -8.94 3.31 -1.95
N TYR A 139 -9.93 2.47 -1.70
CA TYR A 139 -9.79 1.28 -0.85
C TYR A 139 -8.70 0.34 -1.36
N LEU A 140 -8.67 0.06 -2.67
CA LEU A 140 -7.60 -0.72 -3.29
C LEU A 140 -6.23 -0.12 -2.98
N SER A 141 -6.07 1.21 -3.09
CA SER A 141 -4.80 1.88 -2.79
C SER A 141 -4.35 1.70 -1.33
N LEU A 142 -5.29 1.68 -0.37
CA LEU A 142 -5.00 1.41 1.04
C LEU A 142 -4.51 -0.03 1.26
N ILE A 143 -5.16 -1.00 0.60
CA ILE A 143 -4.76 -2.42 0.69
C ILE A 143 -3.37 -2.64 0.09
N LEU A 144 -3.06 -1.98 -1.04
CA LEU A 144 -1.72 -2.02 -1.64
C LEU A 144 -0.68 -1.44 -0.67
N LEU A 145 -0.96 -0.31 -0.01
CA LEU A 145 -0.06 0.31 0.95
C LEU A 145 0.16 -0.56 2.21
N GLN A 146 -0.90 -1.22 2.69
CA GLN A 146 -0.81 -2.19 3.79
C GLN A 146 0.04 -3.40 3.40
N ASN A 147 -0.12 -3.93 2.18
CA ASN A 147 0.73 -5.01 1.65
C ASN A 147 2.19 -4.57 1.53
N TYR A 148 2.44 -3.36 1.04
CA TYR A 148 3.77 -2.76 0.97
C TYR A 148 4.45 -2.73 2.36
N GLN A 149 3.75 -2.26 3.40
CA GLN A 149 4.25 -2.28 4.78
C GLN A 149 4.62 -3.70 5.24
N ASN A 150 3.71 -4.67 5.04
CA ASN A 150 3.91 -6.06 5.49
C ASN A 150 5.08 -6.76 4.78
N LEU A 151 5.20 -6.58 3.47
CA LEU A 151 6.29 -7.18 2.68
C LEU A 151 7.64 -6.61 3.06
N ASN A 152 7.76 -5.28 3.22
CA ASN A 152 9.01 -4.64 3.61
C ASN A 152 9.44 -5.02 5.02
N PHE A 153 8.51 -5.03 5.98
CA PHE A 153 8.81 -5.49 7.35
C PHE A 153 9.29 -6.95 7.36
N THR A 154 8.60 -7.82 6.63
CA THR A 154 9.01 -9.23 6.50
C THR A 154 10.37 -9.37 5.83
N GLY A 155 10.66 -8.53 4.84
CA GLY A 155 11.95 -8.47 4.15
C GLY A 155 13.10 -8.12 5.09
N PHE A 156 12.97 -7.03 5.85
CA PHE A 156 13.97 -6.67 6.87
C PHE A 156 14.16 -7.77 7.91
N ARG A 157 13.07 -8.31 8.46
CA ARG A 157 13.14 -9.41 9.44
C ARG A 157 13.90 -10.61 8.90
N LYS A 158 13.66 -10.99 7.63
CA LYS A 158 14.31 -12.16 7.02
C LYS A 158 15.76 -11.90 6.63
N ILE A 159 16.08 -10.71 6.13
CA ILE A 159 17.46 -10.40 5.71
C ILE A 159 18.39 -10.21 6.92
N LEU A 160 17.90 -9.57 7.98
CA LEU A 160 18.64 -9.41 9.24
C LEU A 160 18.83 -10.77 9.93
N LYS A 161 17.81 -11.65 9.92
CA LYS A 161 17.98 -13.03 10.38
C LYS A 161 18.98 -13.83 9.53
N LYS A 162 19.07 -13.55 8.23
CA LYS A 162 20.05 -14.20 7.34
C LYS A 162 21.47 -13.72 7.65
N HIS A 163 21.64 -12.41 7.85
CA HIS A 163 22.89 -11.81 8.31
C HIS A 163 23.40 -12.49 9.59
N ASP A 164 22.55 -12.55 10.62
CA ASP A 164 22.88 -13.17 11.92
C ASP A 164 23.25 -14.64 11.79
N LYS A 165 22.60 -15.36 10.86
CA LYS A 165 22.93 -16.76 10.57
C LYS A 165 24.28 -16.93 9.87
N ILE A 166 24.66 -16.02 8.97
CA ILE A 166 25.89 -16.13 8.17
C ILE A 166 27.12 -15.66 8.95
N LEU A 167 26.98 -14.59 9.73
CA LEU A 167 28.07 -14.02 10.52
C LEU A 167 28.07 -14.47 11.99
N GLU A 168 27.16 -15.37 12.35
CA GLU A 168 27.04 -15.94 13.70
C GLU A 168 26.97 -14.85 14.80
N THR A 169 26.10 -13.86 14.59
CA THR A 169 25.96 -12.68 15.45
C THR A 169 24.50 -12.38 15.81
N SER A 170 24.25 -11.51 16.77
CA SER A 170 22.92 -10.98 17.13
C SER A 170 22.66 -9.56 16.61
N ARG A 171 23.66 -8.91 15.99
CA ARG A 171 23.60 -7.50 15.61
C ARG A 171 22.43 -7.16 14.69
N GLY A 172 22.03 -8.07 13.79
CA GLY A 172 20.89 -7.88 12.91
C GLY A 172 19.56 -7.88 13.67
N ALA A 173 19.39 -8.79 14.64
CA ALA A 173 18.24 -8.79 15.54
C ALA A 173 18.17 -7.52 16.39
N ASP A 174 19.30 -7.08 16.93
CA ASP A 174 19.39 -5.84 17.72
C ASP A 174 19.02 -4.62 16.86
N TRP A 175 19.58 -4.53 15.64
CA TRP A 175 19.29 -3.45 14.70
C TRP A 175 17.81 -3.43 14.28
N ARG A 176 17.19 -4.61 14.10
CA ARG A 176 15.76 -4.75 13.80
C ARG A 176 14.88 -4.14 14.88
N VAL A 177 15.15 -4.47 16.14
CA VAL A 177 14.39 -3.93 17.29
C VAL A 177 14.61 -2.42 17.40
N ALA A 178 15.88 -1.99 17.30
CA ALA A 178 16.25 -0.58 17.46
C ALA A 178 15.72 0.34 16.35
N HIS A 179 15.58 -0.15 15.11
CA HIS A 179 15.26 0.71 13.96
C HIS A 179 14.00 0.29 13.21
N VAL A 180 13.78 -0.99 12.95
CA VAL A 180 12.68 -1.46 12.07
C VAL A 180 11.36 -1.54 12.82
N GLU A 181 11.36 -2.09 14.05
CA GLU A 181 10.14 -2.24 14.84
C GLU A 181 9.58 -0.90 15.35
N VAL A 182 10.43 0.12 15.47
CA VAL A 182 10.03 1.48 15.85
C VAL A 182 9.81 2.41 14.65
N ALA A 183 10.08 1.93 13.43
CA ALA A 183 10.03 2.77 12.24
C ALA A 183 8.59 3.28 11.96
N PRO A 184 8.44 4.52 11.45
CA PRO A 184 7.14 5.09 11.10
C PRO A 184 6.33 4.24 10.12
N PHE A 185 6.98 3.59 9.14
CA PHE A 185 6.29 2.73 8.18
C PHE A 185 5.61 1.51 8.82
N TYR A 186 6.04 1.09 10.01
CA TYR A 186 5.53 -0.10 10.69
C TYR A 186 4.61 0.24 11.87
N THR A 187 4.98 1.21 12.70
CA THR A 187 4.25 1.55 13.94
C THR A 187 2.95 2.33 13.67
N CYS A 188 2.87 3.03 12.54
CA CYS A 188 1.71 3.85 12.22
C CYS A 188 0.45 2.99 11.95
N LYS A 189 -0.49 3.00 12.90
CA LYS A 189 -1.78 2.30 12.76
C LYS A 189 -2.81 3.05 11.91
N LYS A 190 -2.45 4.23 11.38
CA LYS A 190 -3.38 5.10 10.65
C LYS A 190 -3.95 4.45 9.39
N ILE A 191 -3.16 3.60 8.71
CA ILE A 191 -3.63 2.85 7.54
C ILE A 191 -4.80 1.93 7.89
N ASN A 192 -4.75 1.24 9.04
CA ASN A 192 -5.84 0.36 9.47
C ASN A 192 -7.10 1.15 9.83
N GLN A 193 -6.93 2.33 10.44
CA GLN A 193 -8.05 3.23 10.72
C GLN A 193 -8.71 3.70 9.42
N LEU A 194 -7.94 4.16 8.43
CA LEU A 194 -8.46 4.59 7.13
C LEU A 194 -9.20 3.46 6.41
N ILE A 195 -8.70 2.22 6.47
CA ILE A 195 -9.37 1.05 5.90
C ILE A 195 -10.75 0.87 6.56
N SER A 196 -10.80 0.83 7.89
CA SER A 196 -12.06 0.64 8.63
C SER A 196 -13.05 1.79 8.42
N GLU A 197 -12.58 3.04 8.42
CA GLU A 197 -13.39 4.23 8.15
C GLU A 197 -13.96 4.19 6.72
N THR A 198 -13.15 3.78 5.74
CA THR A 198 -13.59 3.62 4.34
C THR A 198 -14.64 2.52 4.20
N GLU A 199 -14.45 1.36 4.84
CA GLU A 199 -15.47 0.30 4.85
C GLU A 199 -16.79 0.78 5.44
N ALA A 200 -16.75 1.56 6.53
CA ALA A 200 -17.92 2.11 7.17
C ALA A 200 -18.68 3.07 6.25
N VAL A 201 -17.96 4.00 5.59
CA VAL A 201 -18.55 4.94 4.63
C VAL A 201 -19.21 4.19 3.46
N VAL A 202 -18.52 3.23 2.86
CA VAL A 202 -19.08 2.48 1.71
C VAL A 202 -20.29 1.64 2.12
N THR A 203 -20.26 1.06 3.33
CA THR A 203 -21.39 0.25 3.81
C THR A 203 -22.60 1.12 4.14
N ASN A 204 -22.42 2.18 4.92
CA ASN A 204 -23.52 2.95 5.49
C ASN A 204 -24.11 3.95 4.49
N GLU A 205 -23.26 4.65 3.74
CA GLU A 205 -23.68 5.79 2.91
C GLU A 205 -23.88 5.43 1.43
N LEU A 206 -23.21 4.37 0.94
CA LEU A 206 -23.23 4.01 -0.49
C LEU A 206 -24.01 2.73 -0.78
N GLU A 207 -24.12 1.79 0.16
CA GLU A 207 -24.82 0.51 -0.04
C GLU A 207 -25.96 0.30 0.97
N ASP A 208 -26.52 1.39 1.52
CA ASP A 208 -27.72 1.39 2.36
C ASP A 208 -27.64 0.44 3.58
N GLY A 209 -26.44 0.24 4.12
CA GLY A 209 -26.16 -0.68 5.24
C GLY A 209 -25.87 -2.13 4.85
N ASP A 210 -25.93 -2.49 3.56
CA ASP A 210 -25.61 -3.85 3.08
C ASP A 210 -24.10 -4.10 3.03
N ARG A 211 -23.56 -4.58 4.15
CA ARG A 211 -22.14 -4.96 4.29
C ARG A 211 -21.71 -6.00 3.26
N GLN A 212 -22.57 -6.96 2.90
CA GLN A 212 -22.18 -8.01 1.96
C GLN A 212 -21.97 -7.45 0.55
N LYS A 213 -22.87 -6.56 0.12
CA LYS A 213 -22.78 -5.87 -1.17
C LYS A 213 -21.60 -4.88 -1.22
N ALA A 214 -21.37 -4.13 -0.14
CA ALA A 214 -20.20 -3.25 0.01
C ALA A 214 -18.90 -4.04 -0.08
N MET A 215 -18.74 -5.09 0.73
CA MET A 215 -17.52 -5.90 0.72
C MET A 215 -17.30 -6.61 -0.60
N LYS A 216 -18.37 -7.09 -1.28
CA LYS A 216 -18.27 -7.69 -2.62
C LYS A 216 -17.69 -6.71 -3.64
N ARG A 217 -18.04 -5.42 -3.54
CA ARG A 217 -17.53 -4.35 -4.42
C ARG A 217 -16.11 -3.93 -4.06
N LEU A 218 -15.75 -3.96 -2.78
CA LEU A 218 -14.40 -3.69 -2.28
C LEU A 218 -13.42 -4.87 -2.43
N ARG A 219 -13.87 -6.03 -2.94
CA ARG A 219 -12.99 -7.20 -3.11
C ARG A 219 -11.84 -6.86 -4.05
N VAL A 220 -10.64 -6.93 -3.50
CA VAL A 220 -9.39 -6.79 -4.24
C VAL A 220 -9.01 -8.15 -4.86
N PRO A 221 -8.71 -8.22 -6.17
CA PRO A 221 -8.18 -9.44 -6.78
C PRO A 221 -6.93 -9.93 -6.05
N PRO A 222 -6.66 -11.25 -6.02
CA PRO A 222 -5.47 -11.77 -5.36
C PRO A 222 -4.21 -11.16 -5.98
N LEU A 223 -3.43 -10.46 -5.15
CA LEU A 223 -2.26 -9.66 -5.54
C LEU A 223 -1.08 -10.47 -6.13
N GLY A 224 -1.21 -11.80 -6.23
CA GLY A 224 -0.21 -12.72 -6.79
C GLY A 224 -0.68 -13.50 -8.02
N ALA A 225 -1.93 -13.34 -8.47
CA ALA A 225 -2.35 -13.82 -9.79
C ALA A 225 -1.90 -12.78 -10.82
N ALA A 226 -1.18 -13.22 -11.86
CA ALA A 226 -0.65 -12.36 -12.92
C ALA A 226 -1.60 -11.19 -13.21
N GLN A 227 -1.22 -9.98 -12.77
CA GLN A 227 -1.99 -8.79 -13.06
C GLN A 227 -2.10 -8.72 -14.58
N VAL A 228 -3.30 -8.98 -15.10
CA VAL A 228 -3.68 -8.47 -16.41
C VAL A 228 -3.42 -6.98 -16.31
N SER A 229 -2.46 -6.50 -17.09
CA SER A 229 -2.04 -5.10 -17.12
C SER A 229 -3.26 -4.20 -17.28
N ILE A 230 -3.81 -3.72 -16.17
CA ILE A 230 -4.64 -2.52 -16.17
C ILE A 230 -3.62 -1.40 -16.32
N CYS A 231 -3.21 -1.20 -17.57
CA CYS A 231 -2.34 -0.15 -18.00
C CYS A 231 -2.99 1.17 -17.55
N PHE A 232 -2.47 1.78 -16.50
CA PHE A 232 -2.76 3.16 -16.14
C PHE A 232 -2.12 4.06 -17.22
N GLN A 233 -2.70 4.06 -18.42
CA GLN A 233 -2.48 5.13 -19.37
C GLN A 233 -3.23 6.35 -18.84
N LEU A 234 -2.45 7.32 -18.38
CA LEU A 234 -2.82 8.73 -18.33
C LEU A 234 -3.29 9.13 -19.74
N PHE A 235 -4.57 8.95 -20.05
CA PHE A 235 -5.15 9.50 -21.26
C PHE A 235 -5.57 10.94 -20.99
N GLY A 236 -4.62 11.85 -21.23
CA GLY A 236 -4.96 13.11 -21.86
C GLY A 236 -5.24 12.85 -23.34
N GLY A 237 -6.39 13.33 -23.81
CA GLY A 237 -6.67 13.48 -25.24
C GLY A 237 -7.63 12.45 -25.82
N LEU A 238 -8.72 12.99 -26.39
CA LEU A 238 -9.74 12.33 -27.20
C LEU A 238 -9.18 11.31 -28.20
N ILE A 239 -9.98 10.29 -28.55
CA ILE A 239 -10.52 10.06 -29.91
C ILE A 239 -11.61 8.96 -29.85
N LEU A 240 -12.69 9.20 -30.60
CA LEU A 240 -13.90 8.37 -30.79
C LEU A 240 -13.64 7.08 -31.60
N PRO A 241 -14.61 6.13 -31.62
CA PRO A 241 -14.41 4.74 -32.00
C PRO A 241 -14.70 4.45 -33.48
N ILE A 242 -14.14 3.35 -33.96
CA ILE A 242 -14.87 2.34 -34.75
C ILE A 242 -14.66 1.00 -34.04
#